data_AF-A0A959XA56-F1
#
_entry.id   AF-A0A959XA56-F1
#
_cell.length_a   1.000
_cell.length_b   1.000
_cell.length_c   1.000
_cell.angle_alpha   90.00
_cell.angle_beta   90.00
_cell.angle_gamma   90.00
#
_symmetry.space_group_name_H-M   'P 1'
#
loop_
_entity.id
_entity.type
_entity.pdbx_description
1 polymer ?
#
loop_
_entity_poly.entity_id
_entity_poly.type
_entity_poly.pdbx_seq_one_letter_code
_entity_poly.pdbx_strand_id
1 'polypeptide(L)' 'MKTTRTDRLLGWISCAVMFAIALGLRLWKLGRPDAFGFDETYYAKNAWALLQHGYARGYVDDANQMILDGKLQGIF' A
#
# COMPACT_ATOMS: atom_id res chain seq x y z
N MET A 1 4.27 -41.58 -9.57
CA MET A 1 5.28 -40.72 -8.91
C MET A 1 4.69 -40.25 -7.58
N LYS A 2 5.14 -40.77 -6.43
CA LYS A 2 4.58 -40.43 -5.11
C LYS A 2 5.28 -39.16 -4.60
N THR A 3 4.53 -38.08 -4.36
CA THR A 3 5.08 -36.88 -3.73
C THR A 3 5.36 -37.15 -2.26
N THR A 4 6.62 -37.06 -1.87
CA THR A 4 7.05 -37.27 -0.49
C THR A 4 6.68 -36.03 0.34
N ARG A 5 6.58 -36.15 1.67
CA ARG A 5 6.31 -34.99 2.55
C ARG A 5 7.35 -33.88 2.35
N THR A 6 8.59 -34.25 2.08
CA THR A 6 9.70 -33.35 1.74
C THR A 6 9.41 -32.50 0.50
N ASP A 7 8.85 -33.08 -0.56
CA ASP A 7 8.52 -32.35 -1.80
C ASP A 7 7.48 -31.26 -1.55
N ARG A 8 6.49 -31.53 -0.69
CA ARG A 8 5.46 -30.54 -0.32
C ARG A 8 6.05 -29.41 0.52
N LEU A 9 6.92 -29.73 1.47
CA LEU A 9 7.61 -28.74 2.30
C LEU A 9 8.50 -27.86 1.43
N LEU A 10 9.29 -28.45 0.52
CA LEU A 10 10.13 -27.71 -0.40
C LEU A 10 9.32 -26.77 -1.31
N GLY A 11 8.15 -27.19 -1.78
CA GLY A 11 7.26 -26.34 -2.57
C GLY A 11 6.72 -25.14 -1.79
N TRP A 12 6.32 -25.32 -0.52
CA TRP A 12 5.88 -24.21 0.31
C TRP A 12 7.02 -23.26 0.67
N ILE A 13 8.22 -23.79 0.95
CA ILE A 13 9.40 -22.99 1.27
C ILE A 13 9.80 -22.13 0.06
N SER A 14 9.85 -22.70 -1.14
CA SER A 14 10.19 -21.92 -2.34
C SER A 14 9.20 -20.79 -2.60
N CYS A 15 7.89 -21.05 -2.45
CA CYS A 15 6.86 -20.00 -2.51
C CYS A 15 7.08 -18.91 -1.45
N ALA A 16 7.34 -19.28 -0.19
CA ALA A 16 7.57 -18.32 0.89
C ALA A 16 8.81 -17.46 0.65
N VAL A 17 9.90 -18.08 0.15
CA VAL A 17 11.13 -17.36 -0.20
C VAL A 17 10.88 -16.38 -1.34
N MET A 18 10.19 -16.79 -2.40
CA MET A 18 9.84 -15.89 -3.50
C MET A 18 8.96 -14.73 -3.04
N PHE A 19 7.98 -15.00 -2.19
CA PHE A 19 7.14 -13.97 -1.58
C PHE A 19 7.99 -12.97 -0.77
N ALA A 20 8.88 -13.46 0.10
CA ALA A 20 9.71 -12.61 0.95
C ALA A 20 10.65 -11.72 0.12
N ILE A 21 11.26 -12.25 -0.94
CA ILE A 21 12.10 -11.47 -1.85
C ILE A 21 11.27 -10.40 -2.56
N ALA A 22 10.12 -10.77 -3.13
CA ALA A 22 9.27 -9.85 -3.86
C ALA A 22 8.69 -8.74 -2.94
N LEU A 23 8.34 -9.09 -1.70
CA LEU A 23 7.90 -8.14 -0.69
C LEU A 23 9.03 -7.19 -0.30
N GLY A 24 10.22 -7.72 -0.04
CA GLY A 24 11.41 -6.93 0.31
C GLY A 24 11.74 -5.89 -0.76
N LEU A 25 11.70 -6.29 -2.03
CA LEU A 25 11.92 -5.37 -3.16
C LEU A 25 10.81 -4.31 -3.28
N ARG A 26 9.54 -4.67 -3.06
CA ARG A 26 8.42 -3.72 -3.13
C ARG A 26 8.40 -2.72 -1.97
N LEU A 27 8.84 -3.14 -0.79
CA LEU A 27 8.93 -2.26 0.39
C LEU A 27 10.21 -1.43 0.40
N TRP A 28 11.19 -1.77 -0.43
CA TRP A 28 12.47 -1.06 -0.49
C TRP A 28 12.26 0.38 -0.95
N LYS A 29 12.44 1.33 -0.02
CA LYS A 29 12.25 2.77 -0.25
C LYS A 29 10.84 3.14 -0.74
N LEU A 30 9.80 2.42 -0.30
CA LEU A 30 8.41 2.69 -0.68
C LEU A 30 7.96 4.14 -0.38
N GLY A 31 8.47 4.75 0.69
CA GLY A 31 8.19 6.14 1.05
C GLY A 31 9.09 7.18 0.36
N ARG A 32 9.64 6.92 -0.83
CA ARG A 32 10.41 7.92 -1.57
C ARG A 32 10.01 7.97 -3.05
N PRO A 33 9.88 9.17 -3.65
CA PRO A 33 9.99 10.50 -3.05
C PRO A 33 8.80 10.85 -2.13
N ASP A 34 8.99 11.76 -1.17
CA ASP A 34 7.92 12.29 -0.29
C ASP A 34 7.02 13.27 -1.05
N ALA A 35 6.40 12.79 -2.13
CA ALA A 35 5.54 13.57 -3.01
C ALA A 35 4.48 12.66 -3.61
N PHE A 36 3.28 13.20 -3.83
CA PHE A 36 2.24 12.46 -4.52
C PHE A 36 2.59 12.25 -6.00
N GLY A 37 2.64 10.99 -6.41
CA GLY A 37 2.75 10.60 -7.81
C GLY A 37 1.39 10.31 -8.45
N PHE A 38 1.17 10.78 -9.67
CA PHE A 38 0.10 10.32 -10.56
C PHE A 38 -1.28 10.24 -9.86
N ASP A 39 -1.84 9.02 -9.77
CA ASP A 39 -3.17 8.76 -9.23
C ASP A 39 -3.24 8.70 -7.69
N GLU A 40 -2.10 8.77 -6.99
CA GLU A 40 -2.08 8.82 -5.51
C GLU A 40 -2.81 10.05 -4.96
N THR A 41 -2.87 11.12 -5.77
CA THR A 41 -3.60 12.35 -5.46
C THR A 41 -5.11 12.16 -5.26
N TYR A 42 -5.70 11.12 -5.86
CA TYR A 42 -7.13 10.84 -5.80
C TYR A 42 -7.44 9.57 -5.00
N TYR A 43 -6.76 8.46 -5.28
CA TYR A 43 -7.11 7.17 -4.67
C TYR A 43 -6.83 7.13 -3.17
N ALA A 44 -5.68 7.67 -2.73
CA ALA A 44 -5.33 7.67 -1.32
C ALA A 44 -6.37 8.44 -0.49
N LYS A 45 -6.81 9.59 -1.00
CA LYS A 45 -7.79 10.42 -0.30
C LYS A 45 -9.20 9.81 -0.33
N ASN A 46 -9.61 9.22 -1.46
CA ASN A 46 -10.92 8.56 -1.58
C ASN A 46 -11.03 7.36 -0.64
N ALA A 47 -9.95 6.57 -0.53
CA ALA A 47 -9.87 5.48 0.43
C ALA A 47 -9.97 5.98 1.88
N TRP A 48 -9.29 7.09 2.20
CA TRP A 48 -9.42 7.75 3.50
C TRP A 48 -10.87 8.20 3.75
N ALA A 49 -11.52 8.84 2.77
CA ALA A 49 -12.91 9.29 2.86
C ALA A 49 -13.86 8.17 3.25
N LEU A 50 -13.74 7.05 2.54
CA LEU A 50 -14.52 5.83 2.77
C LEU A 50 -14.24 5.25 4.15
N LEU A 51 -12.97 5.26 4.60
CA LEU A 51 -12.60 4.74 5.91
C LEU A 51 -13.20 5.54 7.07
N GLN A 52 -13.26 6.87 6.98
CA GLN A 52 -13.83 7.70 8.06
C GLN A 52 -15.33 7.96 7.95
N HIS A 53 -15.89 8.04 6.73
CA HIS A 53 -17.25 8.53 6.52
C HIS A 53 -18.17 7.50 5.87
N GLY A 54 -17.63 6.43 5.29
CA GLY A 54 -18.40 5.40 4.59
C GLY A 54 -18.86 5.80 3.18
N TYR A 55 -18.50 6.98 2.69
CA TYR A 55 -18.78 7.46 1.33
C TYR A 55 -17.70 8.42 0.83
N ALA A 56 -17.63 8.64 -0.49
CA ALA A 56 -16.68 9.56 -1.11
C ALA A 56 -17.07 11.03 -0.82
N ARG A 57 -16.09 11.85 -0.43
CA ARG A 57 -16.25 13.30 -0.22
C ARG A 57 -15.25 14.09 -1.04
N GLY A 58 -15.60 15.35 -1.32
CA GLY A 58 -14.65 16.32 -1.83
C GLY A 58 -13.54 16.62 -0.83
N TYR A 59 -12.51 17.31 -1.29
CA TYR A 59 -11.33 17.67 -0.49
C TYR A 59 -11.13 19.18 -0.52
N VAL A 60 -10.48 19.70 0.51
CA VAL A 60 -9.95 21.07 0.48
C VAL A 60 -8.82 21.20 -0.55
N ASP A 61 -8.65 22.38 -1.15
CA ASP A 61 -7.69 22.61 -2.24
C ASP A 61 -6.25 22.23 -1.84
N ASP A 62 -5.87 22.50 -0.59
CA ASP A 62 -4.54 22.20 -0.03
C ASP A 62 -4.38 20.79 0.55
N ALA A 63 -5.35 19.88 0.33
CA ALA A 63 -5.34 18.54 0.94
C ALA A 63 -4.07 17.73 0.62
N ASN A 64 -3.47 17.92 -0.56
CA ASN A 64 -2.18 17.29 -0.90
C ASN A 64 -1.07 17.74 0.06
N GLN A 65 -0.92 19.05 0.23
CA GLN A 65 0.13 19.61 1.08
C GLN A 65 -0.08 19.23 2.54
N MET A 66 -1.33 19.26 3.01
CA MET A 66 -1.69 18.83 4.36
C MET A 66 -1.27 17.38 4.62
N ILE A 67 -1.51 16.46 3.68
CA ILE A 67 -1.14 15.05 3.86
C ILE A 67 0.39 14.87 3.84
N LEU A 68 1.10 15.57 2.95
CA LEU A 68 2.58 15.53 2.91
C LEU A 68 3.19 16.10 4.20
N ASP A 69 2.55 17.10 4.81
CA ASP A 69 2.91 17.66 6.12
C ASP A 69 2.48 16.77 7.31
N GLY A 70 1.86 15.61 7.05
CA GLY A 70 1.38 14.68 8.08
C GLY A 70 0.05 15.07 8.75
N LYS A 71 -0.68 16.05 8.19
CA LYS A 71 -1.97 16.53 8.70
C LYS A 71 -3.12 15.83 7.96
N LEU A 72 -3.77 14.88 8.64
CA LEU A 72 -4.88 14.09 8.09
C LEU A 72 -6.27 14.51 8.59
N GLN A 73 -6.32 15.48 9.50
CA GLN A 73 -7.57 16.03 10.03
C GLN A 73 -8.01 17.24 9.22
N GLY A 74 -9.32 17.36 8.95
CA GLY A 74 -9.88 18.50 8.23
C GLY A 74 -9.56 18.54 6.73
N ILE A 75 -9.20 17.39 6.13
CA ILE A 75 -8.87 17.30 4.69
C ILE A 75 -10.11 17.12 3.78
N PHE A 76 -11.31 17.12 4.36
CA PHE A 76 -12.61 16.94 3.71
C PHE A 76 -13.54 18.11 4.01
#